data_AF-A0A967BHP4-F1
#
_entry.id   AF-A0A967BHP4-F1
#
_cell.length_a   1.000
_cell.length_b   1.000
_cell.length_c   1.000
_cell.angle_alpha   90.00
_cell.angle_beta   90.00
_cell.angle_gamma   90.00
#
_symmetry.space_group_name_H-M   'P 1'
#
loop_
_entity.id
_entity.type
_entity.pdbx_description
1 polymer ?
#
loop_
_entity_poly.entity_id
_entity_poly.type
_entity_poly.pdbx_seq_one_letter_code
_entity_poly.pdbx_strand_id
1 'polypeptide(L)'
;MIKQEIIDLARSLNLRVATAESCTGGMVSVALTDMPGASDVMDRGFVTYSNAAKVEMLGVSTDSLMAHGAVSEQVAQEMAEGALSRSAADLTVAITGVAGPGGSEHKPEGRVCFGLARKGLKTFTDTQEFGAQGRDTVRQLSRDHALALLKRSLV
;
A
#
# COMPACT_ATOMS: atom_id res chain seq x y z
N MET A 1 -17.68 1.08 10.39
CA MET A 1 -16.79 0.07 9.75
C MET A 1 -15.66 0.84 9.10
N ILE A 2 -14.40 0.45 9.36
CA ILE A 2 -13.21 1.23 8.96
C ILE A 2 -13.22 1.73 7.51
N LYS A 3 -13.70 0.90 6.57
CA LYS A 3 -13.77 1.22 5.13
C LYS A 3 -14.69 2.41 4.85
N GLN A 4 -15.91 2.39 5.41
CA GLN A 4 -16.87 3.50 5.26
C GLN A 4 -16.36 4.77 5.92
N GLU A 5 -15.73 4.65 7.10
CA GLU A 5 -15.14 5.80 7.81
C GLU A 5 -14.02 6.46 6.99
N ILE A 6 -13.19 5.68 6.29
CA ILE A 6 -12.16 6.21 5.38
C ILE A 6 -12.82 7.01 4.25
N ILE A 7 -13.87 6.47 3.61
CA ILE A 7 -14.58 7.16 2.53
C ILE A 7 -15.19 8.48 3.03
N ASP A 8 -15.87 8.45 4.18
CA ASP A 8 -16.55 9.64 4.69
C ASP A 8 -15.59 10.73 5.17
N LEU A 9 -14.48 10.35 5.82
CA LEU A 9 -13.44 11.29 6.26
C LEU A 9 -12.66 11.86 5.08
N ALA A 10 -12.26 11.03 4.11
CA ALA A 10 -11.56 11.52 2.93
C ALA A 10 -12.46 12.47 2.11
N ARG A 11 -13.75 12.15 1.96
CA ARG A 11 -14.73 13.04 1.32
C ARG A 11 -14.86 14.37 2.06
N SER A 12 -15.01 14.35 3.39
CA SER A 12 -15.17 15.59 4.17
C SER A 12 -13.93 16.49 4.13
N LEU A 13 -12.74 15.90 3.96
CA LEU A 13 -11.48 16.60 3.79
C LEU A 13 -11.15 16.97 2.33
N ASN A 14 -12.02 16.63 1.37
CA ASN A 14 -11.78 16.76 -0.07
C ASN A 14 -10.46 16.10 -0.54
N LEU A 15 -10.12 14.94 0.04
CA LEU A 15 -8.93 14.17 -0.31
C LEU A 15 -9.29 13.02 -1.24
N ARG A 16 -8.48 12.83 -2.28
CA ARG A 16 -8.52 11.63 -3.11
C ARG A 16 -7.49 10.59 -2.65
N VAL A 17 -7.82 9.31 -2.83
CA VAL A 17 -7.00 8.16 -2.42
C VAL A 17 -6.56 7.34 -3.63
N ALA A 18 -5.31 6.90 -3.63
CA ALA A 18 -4.82 5.85 -4.53
C ALA A 18 -4.02 4.77 -3.77
N THR A 19 -3.93 3.58 -4.34
CA THR A 19 -3.26 2.42 -3.73
C THR A 19 -2.12 1.92 -4.61
N ALA A 20 -1.04 1.39 -4.02
CA ALA A 20 0.03 0.69 -4.72
C ALA A 20 0.25 -0.69 -4.11
N GLU A 21 -0.26 -1.73 -4.75
CA GLU A 21 -0.37 -3.07 -4.18
C GLU A 21 0.55 -4.07 -4.90
N SER A 22 1.41 -4.76 -4.15
CA SER A 22 2.17 -5.91 -4.65
C SER A 22 1.55 -7.22 -4.12
N CYS A 23 1.89 -7.66 -2.90
CA CYS A 23 1.49 -8.98 -2.40
C CYS A 23 -0.03 -9.15 -2.18
N THR A 24 -0.77 -8.05 -1.97
CA THR A 24 -2.23 -8.06 -1.81
C THR A 24 -2.98 -8.14 -3.14
N GLY A 25 -2.38 -7.69 -4.25
CA GLY A 25 -2.96 -7.84 -5.59
C GLY A 25 -4.30 -7.12 -5.79
N GLY A 26 -4.50 -5.95 -5.18
CA GLY A 26 -5.72 -5.14 -5.35
C GLY A 26 -6.75 -5.24 -4.23
N MET A 27 -6.46 -5.98 -3.15
CA MET A 27 -7.41 -6.19 -2.04
C MET A 27 -7.76 -4.92 -1.28
N VAL A 28 -6.85 -3.94 -1.17
CA VAL A 28 -7.19 -2.64 -0.56
C VAL A 28 -8.12 -1.86 -1.48
N SER A 29 -7.81 -1.87 -2.77
CA SER A 29 -8.63 -1.21 -3.81
C SER A 29 -10.06 -1.74 -3.78
N VAL A 30 -10.24 -3.07 -3.82
CA VAL A 30 -11.55 -3.72 -3.69
C VAL A 30 -12.27 -3.29 -2.42
N ALA A 31 -11.58 -3.35 -1.27
CA ALA A 31 -12.18 -3.01 0.01
C ALA A 31 -12.74 -1.57 0.05
N LEU A 32 -12.04 -0.62 -0.56
CA LEU A 32 -12.49 0.77 -0.63
C LEU A 32 -13.60 0.96 -1.68
N THR A 33 -13.47 0.36 -2.86
CA THR A 33 -14.47 0.50 -3.94
C THR A 33 -15.78 -0.22 -3.66
N ASP A 34 -15.80 -1.19 -2.75
CA ASP A 34 -17.02 -1.86 -2.28
C ASP A 34 -17.96 -0.92 -1.49
N MET A 35 -17.46 0.24 -1.03
CA MET A 35 -18.22 1.16 -0.20
C MET A 35 -19.00 2.19 -1.04
N PRO A 36 -20.27 2.50 -0.69
CA PRO A 36 -21.02 3.55 -1.35
C PRO A 36 -20.29 4.90 -1.34
N GLY A 37 -20.26 5.54 -2.51
CA GLY A 37 -19.63 6.84 -2.72
C GLY A 37 -18.10 6.81 -2.76
N ALA A 38 -17.49 5.62 -2.90
CA ALA A 38 -16.06 5.50 -3.18
C ALA A 38 -15.62 6.26 -4.46
N SER A 39 -16.52 6.49 -5.42
CA SER A 39 -16.26 7.28 -6.63
C SER A 39 -15.83 8.72 -6.35
N ASP A 40 -16.21 9.29 -5.21
CA ASP A 40 -15.85 10.66 -4.84
C ASP A 40 -14.41 10.76 -4.33
N VAL A 41 -13.86 9.63 -3.88
CA VAL A 41 -12.61 9.55 -3.11
C VAL A 41 -11.54 8.76 -3.85
N MET A 42 -11.86 7.60 -4.42
CA MET A 42 -10.89 6.73 -5.08
C MET A 42 -10.53 7.28 -6.46
N ASP A 43 -9.25 7.56 -6.68
CA ASP A 43 -8.72 7.92 -8.01
C ASP A 43 -8.36 6.68 -8.83
N ARG A 44 -7.44 5.85 -8.31
CA ARG A 44 -6.99 4.61 -8.97
C ARG A 44 -6.26 3.66 -8.01
N GLY A 45 -6.03 2.44 -8.48
CA GLY A 45 -5.09 1.50 -7.86
C GLY A 45 -4.00 1.07 -8.83
N PHE A 46 -2.77 0.95 -8.34
CA PHE A 46 -1.63 0.39 -9.05
C PHE A 46 -1.37 -1.00 -8.51
N VAL A 47 -1.39 -2.03 -9.36
CA VAL A 47 -0.93 -3.37 -8.99
C VAL A 47 0.44 -3.60 -9.62
N THR A 48 1.50 -3.53 -8.82
CA THR A 48 2.91 -3.55 -9.29
C THR A 48 3.65 -4.77 -8.76
N TYR A 49 3.20 -5.95 -9.19
CA TYR A 49 3.68 -7.24 -8.66
C TYR A 49 5.17 -7.49 -8.98
N SER A 50 5.64 -7.11 -10.16
CA SER A 50 7.05 -7.26 -10.58
C SER A 50 7.89 -6.04 -10.23
N ASN A 51 9.22 -6.22 -10.12
CA ASN A 51 10.15 -5.11 -9.97
C ASN A 51 10.08 -4.14 -11.17
N ALA A 52 9.95 -4.67 -12.38
CA ALA A 52 9.77 -3.85 -13.59
C ALA A 52 8.52 -2.95 -13.49
N ALA A 53 7.39 -3.48 -13.02
CA ALA A 53 6.17 -2.69 -12.83
C ALA A 53 6.33 -1.61 -11.75
N LYS A 54 7.08 -1.90 -10.66
CA LYS A 54 7.41 -0.89 -9.64
C LYS A 54 8.20 0.27 -10.25
N VAL A 55 9.18 -0.02 -11.10
CA VAL A 55 9.99 1.01 -11.78
C VAL A 55 9.15 1.77 -12.80
N GLU A 56 8.46 1.08 -13.70
CA GLU A 56 7.72 1.68 -14.82
C GLU A 56 6.52 2.52 -14.35
N MET A 57 5.70 1.94 -13.47
CA MET A 57 4.42 2.55 -13.10
C MET A 57 4.54 3.50 -11.93
N LEU A 58 5.52 3.33 -11.04
CA LEU A 58 5.66 4.13 -9.81
C LEU A 58 6.97 4.92 -9.78
N GLY A 59 7.97 4.59 -10.59
CA GLY A 59 9.27 5.27 -10.55
C GLY A 59 10.13 4.84 -9.37
N VAL A 60 9.90 3.64 -8.83
CA VAL A 60 10.78 3.03 -7.82
C VAL A 60 12.20 2.93 -8.40
N SER A 61 13.19 3.30 -7.61
CA SER A 61 14.60 3.29 -8.01
C SER A 61 15.11 1.86 -8.17
N THR A 62 15.82 1.61 -9.28
CA THR A 62 16.56 0.36 -9.47
C THR A 62 17.62 0.16 -8.40
N ASP A 63 18.23 1.25 -7.92
CA ASP A 63 19.28 1.21 -6.89
C ASP A 63 18.68 0.79 -5.55
N SER A 64 17.50 1.30 -5.19
CA SER A 64 16.79 0.90 -3.97
C SER A 64 16.37 -0.57 -4.02
N LEU A 65 15.92 -1.05 -5.18
CA LEU A 65 15.60 -2.46 -5.39
C LEU A 65 16.83 -3.36 -5.26
N MET A 66 18.00 -2.92 -5.73
CA MET A 66 19.26 -3.66 -5.61
C MET A 66 19.79 -3.65 -4.18
N ALA A 67 19.76 -2.50 -3.49
CA ALA A 67 20.34 -2.33 -2.17
C ALA A 67 19.48 -2.93 -1.05
N HIS A 68 18.16 -2.78 -1.14
CA HIS A 68 17.23 -3.15 -0.05
C HIS A 68 16.30 -4.31 -0.42
N GLY A 69 16.21 -4.66 -1.70
CA GLY A 69 15.23 -5.62 -2.18
C GLY A 69 13.81 -5.07 -2.19
N ALA A 70 12.92 -5.75 -2.93
CA ALA A 70 11.55 -5.28 -3.14
C ALA A 70 10.66 -5.26 -1.88
N VAL A 71 11.05 -5.95 -0.81
CA VAL A 71 10.31 -5.97 0.46
C VAL A 71 11.16 -5.28 1.50
N SER A 72 11.04 -3.96 1.49
CA SER A 72 11.76 -3.03 2.33
C SER A 72 10.93 -1.77 2.49
N GLU A 73 11.16 -1.03 3.56
CA GLU A 73 10.49 0.26 3.78
C GLU A 73 10.87 1.29 2.72
N GLN A 74 12.11 1.26 2.23
CA GLN A 74 12.58 2.14 1.16
C GLN A 74 11.76 1.95 -0.12
N VAL A 75 11.56 0.70 -0.55
CA VAL A 75 10.74 0.42 -1.74
C VAL A 75 9.26 0.73 -1.45
N ALA A 76 8.75 0.46 -0.25
CA ALA A 76 7.38 0.81 0.10
C ALA A 76 7.14 2.34 0.09
N GLN A 77 8.11 3.12 0.57
CA GLN A 77 8.12 4.58 0.53
C GLN A 77 8.04 5.08 -0.92
N GLU A 78 8.96 4.63 -1.77
CA GLU A 78 9.02 5.02 -3.18
C GLU A 78 7.77 4.60 -3.94
N MET A 79 7.18 3.44 -3.63
CA MET A 79 5.90 3.03 -4.19
C MET A 79 4.77 3.99 -3.82
N ALA A 80 4.69 4.44 -2.56
CA ALA A 80 3.66 5.37 -2.11
C ALA A 80 3.85 6.76 -2.74
N GLU A 81 5.07 7.30 -2.72
CA GLU A 81 5.40 8.60 -3.32
C GLU A 81 5.21 8.56 -4.86
N GLY A 82 5.58 7.46 -5.50
CA GLY A 82 5.33 7.19 -6.90
C GLY A 82 3.84 7.18 -7.24
N ALA A 83 3.03 6.52 -6.43
CA ALA A 83 1.58 6.52 -6.61
C ALA A 83 1.00 7.92 -6.44
N LEU A 84 1.49 8.68 -5.47
CA LEU A 84 1.04 10.05 -5.20
C LEU A 84 1.38 10.99 -6.36
N SER A 85 2.59 10.89 -6.94
CA SER A 85 3.04 11.73 -8.05
C SER A 85 2.42 11.34 -9.40
N ARG A 86 1.94 10.11 -9.57
CA ARG A 86 1.39 9.56 -10.83
C ARG A 86 -0.13 9.38 -10.83
N SER A 87 -0.81 10.01 -9.89
CA SER A 87 -2.26 9.99 -9.76
C SER A 87 -2.79 11.39 -9.44
N ALA A 88 -4.11 11.54 -9.41
CA ALA A 88 -4.74 12.76 -8.89
C ALA A 88 -5.02 12.65 -7.38
N ALA A 89 -4.47 11.64 -6.69
CA ALA A 89 -4.68 11.42 -5.27
C ALA A 89 -3.93 12.44 -4.39
N ASP A 90 -4.40 12.60 -3.16
CA ASP A 90 -3.77 13.41 -2.11
C ASP A 90 -3.19 12.53 -1.00
N LEU A 91 -3.67 11.29 -0.91
CA LEU A 91 -3.27 10.28 0.06
C LEU A 91 -3.06 8.95 -0.67
N THR A 92 -1.96 8.25 -0.38
CA THR A 92 -1.69 6.93 -0.95
C THR A 92 -1.16 5.96 0.09
N VAL A 93 -1.46 4.68 -0.12
CA VAL A 93 -0.89 3.57 0.64
C VAL A 93 -0.24 2.56 -0.29
N ALA A 94 0.96 2.11 0.05
CA ALA A 94 1.72 1.11 -0.66
C ALA A 94 1.94 -0.15 0.18
N ILE A 95 1.95 -1.31 -0.46
CA ILE A 95 2.17 -2.61 0.18
C ILE A 95 3.14 -3.45 -0.65
N THR A 96 4.22 -3.92 -0.03
CA THR A 96 5.13 -4.91 -0.60
C THR A 96 5.57 -5.93 0.45
N GLY A 97 5.46 -7.22 0.14
CA GLY A 97 5.69 -8.26 1.15
C GLY A 97 5.81 -9.68 0.59
N VAL A 98 6.09 -10.61 1.50
CA VAL A 98 6.07 -12.06 1.23
C VAL A 98 4.81 -12.65 1.83
N ALA A 99 3.77 -12.80 1.02
CA ALA A 99 2.52 -13.42 1.48
C ALA A 99 2.70 -14.91 1.79
N GLY A 100 3.58 -15.60 1.06
CA GLY A 100 3.75 -17.05 1.13
C GLY A 100 3.07 -17.81 -0.04
N PRO A 101 3.27 -19.14 -0.10
CA PRO A 101 4.22 -19.89 0.73
C PRO A 101 5.67 -19.53 0.38
N GLY A 102 6.57 -19.71 1.35
CA GLY A 102 8.01 -19.56 1.16
C GLY A 102 8.58 -18.21 1.60
N GLY A 103 9.90 -18.06 1.48
CA GLY A 103 10.67 -16.93 1.99
C GLY A 103 12.13 -17.35 2.18
N SER A 104 12.94 -16.46 2.75
CA SER A 104 14.29 -16.80 3.22
C SER A 104 14.45 -16.38 4.68
N GLU A 105 15.51 -16.81 5.36
CA GLU A 105 15.80 -16.35 6.74
C GLU A 105 15.86 -14.81 6.83
N HIS A 106 16.37 -14.14 5.79
CA HIS A 106 16.46 -12.69 5.73
C HIS A 106 15.17 -11.99 5.28
N LYS A 107 14.20 -12.75 4.75
CA LYS A 107 12.93 -12.24 4.23
C LYS A 107 11.85 -13.31 4.42
N PRO A 108 11.40 -13.52 5.67
CA PRO A 108 10.53 -14.62 6.02
C PRO A 108 9.12 -14.42 5.44
N GLU A 109 8.37 -15.52 5.35
CA GLU A 109 6.93 -15.47 5.11
C GLU A 109 6.25 -14.60 6.18
N GLY A 110 5.32 -13.75 5.74
CA GLY A 110 4.61 -12.84 6.64
C GLY A 110 5.25 -11.47 6.81
N ARG A 111 6.49 -11.25 6.31
CA ARG A 111 7.09 -9.91 6.29
C ARG A 111 6.43 -9.04 5.23
N VAL A 112 5.89 -7.89 5.64
CA VAL A 112 5.25 -6.93 4.73
C VAL A 112 5.62 -5.50 5.14
N CYS A 113 6.12 -4.72 4.18
CA CYS A 113 6.44 -3.31 4.34
C CYS A 113 5.34 -2.43 3.72
N PHE A 114 5.07 -1.32 4.39
CA PHE A 114 4.03 -0.37 4.05
C PHE A 114 4.62 1.03 3.87
N GLY A 115 4.04 1.78 2.95
CA GLY A 115 4.32 3.21 2.76
C GLY A 115 3.01 3.99 2.76
N LEU A 116 2.98 5.15 3.39
CA LEU A 116 1.82 6.03 3.44
C LEU A 116 2.28 7.46 3.12
N ALA A 117 1.91 7.94 1.94
CA ALA A 117 2.28 9.28 1.48
C ALA A 117 1.04 10.18 1.38
N ARG A 118 1.13 11.39 1.94
CA ARG A 118 0.10 12.43 1.85
C ARG A 118 0.74 13.73 1.38
N LYS A 119 0.10 14.45 0.45
CA LYS A 119 0.64 15.71 -0.07
C LYS A 119 0.98 16.67 1.08
N GLY A 120 2.19 17.24 1.02
CA GLY A 120 2.67 18.20 2.01
C GLY A 120 3.13 17.59 3.35
N LEU A 121 3.05 16.27 3.53
CA LEU A 121 3.51 15.58 4.74
C LEU A 121 4.67 14.64 4.42
N LYS A 122 5.49 14.35 5.43
CA LYS A 122 6.53 13.34 5.32
C LYS A 122 5.90 11.96 5.18
N THR A 123 6.38 11.16 4.24
CA THR A 123 5.96 9.77 4.05
C THR A 123 6.25 8.94 5.30
N PHE A 124 5.27 8.16 5.74
CA PHE A 124 5.40 7.21 6.84
C PHE A 124 5.66 5.81 6.27
N THR A 125 6.55 5.05 6.90
CA THR A 125 6.84 3.65 6.58
C THR A 125 6.73 2.78 7.82
N ASP A 126 6.41 1.51 7.60
CA ASP A 126 6.35 0.52 8.68
C ASP A 126 6.55 -0.89 8.12
N THR A 127 7.05 -1.80 8.95
CA THR A 127 7.21 -3.23 8.64
C THR A 127 6.45 -4.07 9.63
N GLN A 128 5.59 -4.96 9.11
CA GLN A 128 4.84 -5.92 9.90
C GLN A 128 5.39 -7.34 9.69
N GLU A 129 5.51 -8.08 10.79
CA GLU A 129 5.88 -9.49 10.82
C GLU A 129 4.66 -10.32 11.19
N PHE A 130 3.86 -10.69 10.18
CA PHE A 130 2.67 -11.52 10.42
C PHE A 130 3.03 -12.98 10.69
N GLY A 131 4.25 -13.41 10.38
CA GLY A 131 4.66 -14.82 10.43
C GLY A 131 4.02 -15.68 9.34
N ALA A 132 4.38 -16.96 9.32
CA ALA A 132 3.94 -17.94 8.32
C ALA A 132 2.49 -18.41 8.56
N GLN A 133 1.53 -17.49 8.41
CA GLN A 133 0.10 -17.74 8.57
C GLN A 133 -0.58 -18.25 7.29
N GLY A 134 0.20 -18.47 6.23
CA GLY A 134 -0.29 -18.84 4.91
C GLY A 134 -0.71 -17.62 4.08
N ARG A 135 -0.62 -17.80 2.76
CA ARG A 135 -0.78 -16.75 1.73
C ARG A 135 -2.01 -15.87 1.95
N ASP A 136 -3.17 -16.49 2.12
CA ASP A 136 -4.44 -15.75 2.16
C ASP A 136 -4.58 -14.94 3.45
N THR A 137 -4.17 -15.51 4.58
CA THR A 137 -4.20 -14.82 5.88
C THR A 137 -3.27 -13.61 5.88
N VAL A 138 -2.02 -13.77 5.41
CA VAL A 138 -1.05 -12.66 5.34
C VAL A 138 -1.58 -11.54 4.46
N ARG A 139 -2.20 -11.85 3.31
CA ARG A 139 -2.80 -10.84 2.42
C ARG A 139 -3.97 -10.10 3.08
N GLN A 140 -4.81 -10.81 3.83
CA GLN A 140 -5.93 -10.19 4.56
C GLN A 140 -5.43 -9.26 5.68
N LEU A 141 -4.47 -9.71 6.48
CA LEU A 141 -3.86 -8.89 7.54
C LEU A 141 -3.16 -7.65 6.95
N SER A 142 -2.49 -7.81 5.81
CA SER A 142 -1.84 -6.69 5.11
C SER A 142 -2.86 -5.66 4.62
N ARG A 143 -3.97 -6.10 4.03
CA ARG A 143 -5.08 -5.22 3.64
C ARG A 143 -5.61 -4.46 4.86
N ASP A 144 -5.87 -5.15 5.96
CA ASP A 144 -6.48 -4.55 7.14
C ASP A 144 -5.54 -3.54 7.82
N HIS A 145 -4.25 -3.84 7.86
CA HIS A 145 -3.23 -2.91 8.33
C HIS A 145 -3.15 -1.65 7.44
N ALA A 146 -3.16 -1.80 6.11
CA ALA A 146 -3.17 -0.66 5.20
C ALA A 146 -4.42 0.23 5.36
N LEU A 147 -5.60 -0.36 5.59
CA LEU A 147 -6.82 0.38 5.92
C LEU A 147 -6.68 1.13 7.25
N ALA A 148 -6.04 0.53 8.27
CA ALA A 148 -5.75 1.20 9.53
C ALA A 148 -4.82 2.42 9.36
N LEU A 149 -3.78 2.30 8.54
CA LEU A 149 -2.89 3.41 8.21
C LEU A 149 -3.63 4.55 7.50
N LEU A 150 -4.45 4.23 6.48
CA LEU A 150 -5.28 5.21 5.79
C LEU A 150 -6.19 5.95 6.77
N LYS A 151 -6.94 5.23 7.61
CA LYS A 151 -7.82 5.83 8.62
C LYS A 151 -7.04 6.75 9.56
N ARG A 152 -5.90 6.29 10.10
CA ARG A 152 -5.06 7.09 11.02
C ARG A 152 -4.56 8.39 10.40
N SER A 153 -4.37 8.43 9.09
CA SER A 153 -3.88 9.62 8.38
C SER A 153 -4.93 10.71 8.15
N LEU A 154 -6.21 10.37 8.38
CA LEU A 154 -7.38 11.24 8.16
C LEU A 154 -7.90 11.90 9.45
N VAL A 155 -7.32 11.55 10.61
CA VAL A 155 -7.64 12.11 11.94
C VAL A 155 -6.52 12.99 12.48
#